data_AF-A0A9N8EHS7-F1
#
_entry.id   AF-A0A9N8EHS7-F1
#
_cell.length_a   1.000
_cell.length_b   1.000
_cell.length_c   1.000
_cell.angle_alpha   90.00
_cell.angle_beta   90.00
_cell.angle_gamma   90.00
#
_symmetry.space_group_name_H-M   'P 1'
#
loop_
_entity.id
_entity.type
_entity.pdbx_description
1 polymer ?
#
loop_
_entity_poly.entity_id
_entity_poly.type
_entity_poly.pdbx_seq_one_letter_code
_entity_poly.pdbx_strand_id
1 'polypeptide(L)'
;MIAAIEKRKLVYVLNRDATGKPTIASPLEAHRGRAITFDAVGLDNGYDNPIFAALELQYPESGDAAELPSADQIEKQLAYYELDLGLNHVSRRWATTTHRTACCLAALPGGNDGPGGVLVGGEDWIEYLHEGLTLGSNNFTQKIQVLRISTIGTG
;
A
#
# COMPACT_ATOMS: atom_id res chain seq x y z
N MET A 1 9.82 -5.92 1.21
CA MET A 1 10.17 -4.74 0.39
C MET A 1 10.86 -3.71 1.27
N ILE A 2 11.85 -2.99 0.75
CA ILE A 2 12.43 -1.79 1.36
C ILE A 2 12.13 -0.62 0.43
N ALA A 3 11.54 0.44 0.98
CA ALA A 3 11.17 1.63 0.22
C ALA A 3 11.92 2.86 0.75
N ALA A 4 12.46 3.67 -0.16
CA ALA A 4 12.90 5.02 0.16
C ALA A 4 11.69 5.96 0.22
N ILE A 5 11.89 7.13 0.85
CA ILE A 5 10.88 8.19 0.91
C ILE A 5 10.43 8.60 -0.50
N GLU A 6 11.33 8.58 -1.48
CA GLU A 6 11.00 8.91 -2.86
C GLU A 6 11.61 7.91 -3.84
N LYS A 7 10.86 7.64 -4.93
CA LYS A 7 11.29 6.93 -6.15
C LYS A 7 11.64 5.46 -5.99
N ARG A 8 12.57 5.11 -5.10
CA ARG A 8 13.20 3.79 -5.05
C ARG A 8 12.44 2.85 -4.13
N LYS A 9 12.02 1.71 -4.68
CA LYS A 9 11.50 0.55 -3.96
C LYS A 9 12.27 -0.69 -4.44
N LEU A 10 12.77 -1.48 -3.49
CA LEU A 10 13.55 -2.70 -3.73
C LEU A 10 12.91 -3.89 -3.01
N VAL A 11 12.78 -5.01 -3.70
CA VAL A 11 12.22 -6.25 -3.15
C VAL A 11 13.30 -7.33 -3.16
N TYR A 12 13.50 -7.97 -2.02
CA TYR A 12 14.43 -9.08 -1.86
C TYR A 12 13.63 -10.35 -1.64
N VAL A 13 13.98 -11.41 -2.36
CA VAL A 13 13.42 -12.74 -2.13
C VAL A 13 14.31 -13.47 -1.13
N LEU A 14 13.70 -13.90 -0.01
CA LEU A 14 14.37 -14.70 1.00
C LEU A 14 14.00 -16.17 0.80
N ASN A 15 15.01 -16.99 0.58
CA ASN A 15 14.86 -18.45 0.44
C ASN A 15 15.65 -19.17 1.54
N ARG A 16 15.48 -20.48 1.63
CA ARG A 16 16.33 -21.35 2.45
C ARG A 16 17.09 -22.32 1.54
N ASP A 17 18.38 -22.50 1.81
CA ASP A 17 19.18 -23.54 1.14
C ASP A 17 18.85 -24.94 1.70
N ALA A 18 19.47 -25.99 1.12
CA ALA A 18 19.28 -27.37 1.57
C ALA A 18 19.74 -27.63 3.02
N THR A 19 20.53 -26.72 3.60
CA THR A 19 20.98 -26.77 4.99
C THR A 19 20.09 -25.94 5.93
N GLY A 20 19.05 -25.30 5.40
CA GLY A 20 18.12 -24.45 6.14
C GLY A 20 18.61 -23.02 6.39
N LYS A 21 19.75 -22.60 5.81
CA LYS A 21 20.27 -21.24 5.98
C LYS A 21 19.53 -20.26 5.07
N PRO A 22 19.24 -19.04 5.54
CA PRO A 22 18.58 -18.03 4.72
C PRO A 22 19.52 -17.56 3.60
N THR A 23 19.01 -17.50 2.38
CA THR A 23 19.67 -16.94 1.20
C THR A 23 18.87 -15.76 0.68
N ILE A 24 19.56 -14.76 0.14
CA ILE A 24 18.96 -13.52 -0.36
C ILE A 24 19.29 -13.40 -1.84
N ALA A 25 18.25 -13.31 -2.68
CA ALA A 25 18.42 -13.06 -4.11
C ALA A 25 18.79 -11.59 -4.39
N SER A 26 19.26 -11.33 -5.62
CA SER A 26 19.45 -9.95 -6.10
C SER A 26 18.16 -9.13 -5.98
N PRO A 27 18.26 -7.82 -5.70
CA PRO A 27 17.08 -6.98 -5.53
C PRO A 27 16.30 -6.84 -6.84
N LEU A 28 14.99 -6.89 -6.73
CA LEU A 28 14.05 -6.53 -7.80
C LEU A 28 13.59 -5.09 -7.61
N GLU A 29 13.57 -4.33 -8.69
CA GLU A 29 13.26 -2.90 -8.66
C GLU A 29 11.78 -2.64 -8.97
N ALA A 30 11.14 -1.81 -8.14
CA ALA A 30 9.76 -1.34 -8.35
C ALA A 30 9.71 0.19 -8.31
N HIS A 31 10.60 0.83 -9.07
CA HIS A 31 10.81 2.28 -9.02
C HIS A 31 9.62 3.06 -9.60
N ARG A 32 9.23 4.14 -8.92
CA ARG A 32 8.19 5.06 -9.41
C ARG A 32 8.65 6.50 -9.27
N GLY A 33 9.04 7.13 -10.38
CA GLY A 33 9.50 8.52 -10.39
C GLY A 33 8.42 9.49 -9.87
N ARG A 34 8.86 10.50 -9.11
CA ARG A 34 8.00 11.53 -8.51
C ARG A 34 6.95 10.98 -7.54
N ALA A 35 7.17 9.79 -6.99
CA ALA A 35 6.29 9.20 -6.00
C ALA A 35 6.93 9.28 -4.62
N ILE A 36 6.29 10.01 -3.72
CA ILE A 36 6.61 10.06 -2.30
C ILE A 36 5.88 8.89 -1.64
N THR A 37 6.60 8.07 -0.88
CA THR A 37 6.07 6.94 -0.11
C THR A 37 5.95 7.36 1.36
N PHE A 38 4.75 7.30 1.91
CA PHE A 38 4.46 7.64 3.31
C PHE A 38 4.64 6.43 4.21
N ASP A 39 4.11 5.28 3.78
CA ASP A 39 4.19 4.03 4.53
C ASP A 39 4.13 2.84 3.57
N ALA A 40 4.65 1.70 4.00
CA ALA A 40 4.59 0.45 3.24
C ALA A 40 4.54 -0.77 4.17
N VAL A 41 3.64 -1.70 3.86
CA VAL A 41 3.43 -2.93 4.63
C VAL A 41 3.35 -4.15 3.72
N GLY A 42 3.79 -5.31 4.20
CA GLY A 42 3.53 -6.59 3.54
C GLY A 42 2.11 -7.06 3.83
N LEU A 43 1.37 -7.47 2.81
CA LEU A 43 0.05 -8.07 2.99
C LEU A 43 0.18 -9.56 3.23
N ASP A 44 -0.73 -10.07 4.05
CA ASP A 44 -0.92 -11.51 4.18
C ASP A 44 -1.83 -11.98 3.03
N ASN A 45 -1.23 -12.74 2.11
CA ASN A 45 -1.92 -13.34 0.97
C ASN A 45 -1.78 -14.88 1.02
N GLY A 46 -1.53 -15.45 2.21
CA GLY A 46 -1.26 -16.87 2.37
C GLY A 46 -0.04 -17.34 1.56
N TYR A 47 -0.27 -18.24 0.60
CA TYR A 47 0.76 -18.85 -0.24
C TYR A 47 0.77 -18.34 -1.69
N ASP A 48 -0.12 -17.40 -2.02
CA ASP A 48 -0.11 -16.75 -3.32
C ASP A 48 1.10 -15.81 -3.46
N ASN A 49 1.27 -15.24 -4.65
CA ASN A 49 2.33 -14.26 -4.89
C ASN A 49 2.35 -13.17 -3.81
N PRO A 50 3.52 -12.85 -3.20
CA PRO A 50 3.59 -11.85 -2.14
C PRO A 50 3.18 -10.47 -2.64
N ILE A 51 2.38 -9.76 -1.84
CA ILE A 51 1.90 -8.41 -2.15
C ILE A 51 2.39 -7.43 -1.08
N PHE A 52 2.84 -6.26 -1.52
CA PHE A 52 3.21 -5.14 -0.66
C PHE A 52 2.27 -3.96 -0.92
N ALA A 53 1.65 -3.42 0.12
CA ALA A 53 0.89 -2.19 0.04
C ALA A 53 1.81 -0.99 0.30
N ALA A 54 1.70 0.05 -0.51
CA ALA A 54 2.41 1.31 -0.33
C ALA A 54 1.44 2.49 -0.41
N LEU A 55 1.50 3.36 0.59
CA LEU A 55 0.79 4.63 0.60
C LEU A 55 1.67 5.67 -0.08
N GLU A 56 1.27 6.13 -1.26
CA GLU A 56 2.10 6.98 -2.09
C GLU A 56 1.35 8.14 -2.73
N LEU A 57 2.05 9.25 -2.94
CA LEU A 57 1.55 10.44 -3.63
C LEU A 57 2.48 10.73 -4.80
N GLN A 58 1.92 10.80 -6.00
CA GLN A 58 2.69 11.14 -7.19
C GLN A 58 2.47 12.60 -7.57
N TYR A 59 3.53 13.40 -7.51
CA TYR A 59 3.47 14.80 -7.91
C TYR A 59 3.75 14.96 -9.42
N PRO A 60 3.18 15.99 -10.07
CA PRO A 60 3.32 16.19 -11.51
C PRO A 60 4.75 16.57 -11.91
N GLU A 61 5.05 16.48 -13.20
CA GLU A 61 6.24 17.14 -13.74
C GLU A 61 6.05 18.65 -13.69
N SER A 62 7.07 19.33 -13.19
CA SER A 62 7.29 20.74 -13.47
C SER A 62 7.72 20.89 -14.93
N GLY A 63 6.77 20.80 -15.88
CA GLY A 63 6.94 21.25 -17.26
C GLY A 63 6.53 22.73 -17.43
N ASP A 64 6.68 23.29 -18.64
CA ASP A 64 6.39 24.70 -19.04
C ASP A 64 4.92 25.17 -18.85
N ALA A 65 4.09 24.45 -18.08
CA ALA A 65 2.77 24.92 -17.68
C ALA A 65 2.93 25.91 -16.53
N ALA A 66 2.45 27.14 -16.74
CA ALA A 66 2.62 28.30 -15.85
C ALA A 66 1.98 28.15 -14.45
N GLU A 67 1.29 27.06 -14.14
CA GLU A 67 0.66 26.81 -12.84
C GLU A 67 0.93 25.37 -12.38
N LEU A 68 1.71 25.24 -11.30
CA LEU A 68 1.80 24.00 -10.53
C LEU A 68 0.45 23.77 -9.82
N PRO A 69 -0.15 22.57 -9.89
CA PRO A 69 -1.37 22.30 -9.15
C PRO A 69 -1.12 22.48 -7.65
N SER A 70 -2.14 22.96 -6.95
CA SER A 70 -2.05 23.13 -5.50
C SER A 70 -1.78 21.78 -4.84
N ALA A 71 -1.10 21.79 -3.68
CA ALA A 71 -0.79 20.56 -2.95
C ALA A 71 -2.04 19.74 -2.56
N ASP A 72 -3.21 20.36 -2.60
CA ASP A 72 -4.52 19.77 -2.30
C ASP A 72 -5.12 19.02 -3.48
N GLN A 73 -4.69 19.32 -4.72
CA GLN A 73 -5.16 18.67 -5.94
C GLN A 73 -4.41 17.35 -6.24
N ILE A 74 -3.31 17.08 -5.53
CA ILE A 74 -2.53 15.87 -5.75
C ILE A 74 -3.12 14.72 -4.92
N GLU A 75 -3.64 13.72 -5.62
CA GLU A 75 -4.26 12.55 -5.00
C GLU A 75 -3.22 11.63 -4.35
N LYS A 76 -3.53 11.20 -3.13
CA LYS A 76 -2.81 10.13 -2.44
C LYS A 76 -3.42 8.79 -2.85
N GLN A 77 -2.58 7.79 -3.09
CA GLN A 77 -2.98 6.48 -3.55
C GLN A 77 -2.46 5.40 -2.62
N LEU A 78 -3.28 4.36 -2.42
CA LEU A 78 -2.84 3.08 -1.92
C LEU A 78 -2.53 2.20 -3.13
N ALA A 79 -1.30 1.70 -3.24
CA ALA A 79 -0.86 0.86 -4.35
C ALA A 79 -0.39 -0.50 -3.87
N TYR A 80 -0.78 -1.56 -4.58
CA TYR A 80 -0.29 -2.91 -4.37
C TYR A 80 0.79 -3.25 -5.38
N TYR A 81 1.92 -3.68 -4.85
CA TYR A 81 3.06 -4.20 -5.58
C TYR A 81 3.12 -5.70 -5.39
N GLU A 82 2.89 -6.44 -6.47
CA GLU A 82 2.93 -7.90 -6.45
C GLU A 82 4.30 -8.38 -6.93
N LEU A 83 4.89 -9.29 -6.17
CA LEU A 83 6.06 -10.05 -6.57
C LEU A 83 5.61 -11.34 -7.26
N ASP A 84 5.78 -11.40 -8.57
CA ASP A 84 5.57 -12.63 -9.32
C ASP A 84 6.83 -13.51 -9.20
N LEU A 85 6.70 -14.64 -8.49
CA LEU A 85 7.81 -15.56 -8.25
C LEU A 85 8.19 -16.37 -9.50
N GLY A 86 7.27 -16.55 -10.45
CA GLY A 86 7.52 -17.30 -11.69
C GLY A 86 8.27 -16.45 -12.71
N LEU A 87 7.86 -15.20 -12.88
CA LEU A 87 8.50 -14.23 -13.77
C LEU A 87 9.66 -13.48 -13.11
N ASN A 88 9.81 -13.60 -11.79
CA ASN A 88 10.84 -12.93 -10.98
C ASN A 88 10.87 -11.41 -11.23
N HIS A 89 9.69 -10.78 -11.22
CA HIS A 89 9.54 -9.33 -11.38
C HIS A 89 8.50 -8.78 -10.42
N VAL A 90 8.60 -7.49 -10.11
CA VAL A 90 7.62 -6.79 -9.27
C VAL A 90 6.81 -5.85 -10.14
N SER A 91 5.49 -5.94 -10.06
CA SER A 91 4.59 -5.08 -10.81
C SER A 91 3.61 -4.36 -9.89
N ARG A 92 3.19 -3.16 -10.30
CA ARG A 92 2.13 -2.42 -9.61
C ARG A 92 0.79 -2.91 -10.14
N ARG A 93 0.21 -3.91 -9.49
CA ARG A 93 -0.99 -4.62 -9.96
C ARG A 93 -2.29 -3.85 -9.75
N TRP A 94 -2.42 -3.18 -8.61
CA TRP A 94 -3.65 -2.48 -8.24
C TRP A 94 -3.35 -1.16 -7.54
N ALA A 95 -4.25 -0.20 -7.68
CA ALA A 95 -4.24 0.99 -6.85
C ALA A 95 -5.60 1.66 -6.80
N THR A 96 -5.84 2.35 -5.68
CA THR A 96 -7.01 3.21 -5.48
C THR A 96 -6.59 4.52 -4.85
N THR A 97 -7.38 5.57 -5.10
CA THR A 97 -7.27 6.83 -4.39
C THR A 97 -7.72 6.64 -2.94
N THR A 98 -7.00 7.28 -2.02
CA THR A 98 -7.29 7.28 -0.58
C THR A 98 -7.36 8.72 -0.10
N HIS A 99 -7.91 8.92 1.09
CA HIS A 99 -8.02 10.24 1.70
C HIS A 99 -6.65 10.95 1.86
N ARG A 100 -6.65 12.27 1.73
CA ARG A 100 -5.43 13.10 1.71
C ARG A 100 -4.60 13.02 2.99
N THR A 101 -5.27 12.90 4.15
CA THR A 101 -4.63 12.85 5.47
C THR A 101 -4.14 11.45 5.87
N ALA A 102 -4.31 10.42 5.02
CA ALA A 102 -3.79 9.09 5.30
C ALA A 102 -2.28 9.14 5.54
N CYS A 103 -1.79 8.50 6.61
CA CYS A 103 -0.39 8.58 7.01
C CYS A 103 0.22 7.22 7.41
N CYS A 104 -0.61 6.23 7.72
CA CYS A 104 -0.13 4.92 8.17
C CYS A 104 -1.00 3.78 7.62
N LEU A 105 -0.40 2.60 7.56
CA LEU A 105 -1.00 1.36 7.10
C LEU A 105 -0.86 0.26 8.15
N ALA A 106 -1.88 -0.57 8.28
CA ALA A 106 -1.81 -1.81 9.05
C ALA A 106 -2.38 -2.96 8.22
N ALA A 107 -1.52 -3.95 7.91
CA ALA A 107 -1.95 -5.15 7.20
C ALA A 107 -2.85 -6.00 8.11
N LEU A 108 -3.90 -6.57 7.51
CA LEU A 108 -4.78 -7.52 8.20
C LEU A 108 -4.38 -8.96 7.86
N PRO A 109 -4.63 -9.92 8.77
CA PRO A 109 -4.48 -11.35 8.47
C PRO A 109 -5.31 -11.74 7.25
N GLY A 110 -4.73 -12.58 6.39
CA GLY A 110 -5.30 -13.01 5.12
C GLY A 110 -5.42 -14.53 5.02
N GLY A 111 -5.70 -15.01 3.81
CA GLY A 111 -5.88 -16.43 3.54
C GLY A 111 -7.04 -17.03 4.35
N ASN A 112 -6.74 -18.05 5.15
CA ASN A 112 -7.75 -18.73 6.00
C ASN A 112 -7.99 -18.03 7.34
N ASP A 113 -7.12 -17.10 7.72
CA ASP A 113 -7.12 -16.48 9.05
C ASP A 113 -7.78 -15.09 9.05
N GLY A 114 -8.14 -14.55 7.89
CA GLY A 114 -8.82 -13.27 7.79
C GLY A 114 -9.05 -12.78 6.36
N PRO A 115 -9.66 -11.59 6.22
CA PRO A 115 -10.07 -11.04 4.93
C PRO A 115 -8.90 -10.51 4.08
N GLY A 116 -7.67 -10.44 4.62
CA GLY A 116 -6.54 -9.78 4.00
C GLY A 116 -6.74 -8.27 3.91
N GLY A 117 -6.02 -7.64 2.99
CA GLY A 117 -6.11 -6.19 2.78
C GLY A 117 -5.43 -5.36 3.87
N VAL A 118 -5.80 -4.09 3.94
CA VAL A 118 -5.09 -3.10 4.76
C VAL A 118 -6.05 -2.09 5.38
N LEU A 119 -5.80 -1.73 6.64
CA LEU A 119 -6.37 -0.56 7.28
C LEU A 119 -5.51 0.65 6.95
N VAL A 120 -6.13 1.69 6.39
CA VAL A 120 -5.51 2.97 6.13
C VAL A 120 -5.95 3.95 7.21
N GLY A 121 -4.98 4.44 7.97
CA GLY A 121 -5.20 5.42 9.04
C GLY A 121 -4.87 6.83 8.59
N GLY A 122 -5.70 7.79 8.97
CA GLY A 122 -5.46 9.21 8.83
C GLY A 122 -5.90 9.98 10.07
N GLU A 123 -5.90 11.31 9.98
CA GLU A 123 -6.32 12.18 11.07
C GLU A 123 -7.80 11.95 11.42
N ASP A 124 -8.06 11.44 12.63
CA ASP A 124 -9.38 11.11 13.17
C ASP A 124 -10.18 10.04 12.40
N TRP A 125 -9.60 9.23 11.51
CA TRP A 125 -10.34 8.14 10.86
C TRP A 125 -9.47 6.97 10.45
N ILE A 126 -10.14 5.83 10.22
CA ILE A 126 -9.56 4.61 9.65
C ILE A 126 -10.53 4.09 8.58
N GLU A 127 -9.98 3.61 7.46
CA GLU A 127 -10.71 2.96 6.37
C GLU A 127 -10.08 1.60 6.08
N TYR A 128 -10.92 0.62 5.74
CA TYR A 128 -10.45 -0.67 5.25
C TYR A 128 -10.46 -0.67 3.72
N LEU A 129 -9.31 -0.98 3.11
CA LEU A 129 -9.15 -1.06 1.67
C LEU A 129 -8.57 -2.42 1.26
N HIS A 130 -9.17 -3.01 0.23
CA HIS A 130 -8.70 -4.24 -0.40
C HIS A 130 -9.13 -4.28 -1.88
N GLU A 131 -8.36 -4.98 -2.71
CA GLU A 131 -8.71 -5.17 -4.12
C GLU A 131 -10.01 -6.00 -4.24
N GLY A 132 -10.82 -5.74 -5.27
CA GLY A 132 -12.08 -6.46 -5.50
C GLY A 132 -13.29 -5.98 -4.67
N LEU A 133 -13.11 -5.08 -3.69
CA LEU A 133 -14.23 -4.39 -3.05
C LEU A 133 -14.81 -3.34 -4.01
N THR A 134 -15.95 -3.64 -4.65
CA THR A 134 -16.73 -2.63 -5.37
C THR A 134 -17.65 -1.88 -4.41
N LEU A 135 -17.69 -0.55 -4.50
CA LEU A 135 -18.54 0.36 -3.70
C LEU A 135 -20.05 0.25 -4.00
N GLY A 136 -20.54 -0.95 -4.35
CA GLY A 136 -21.91 -1.15 -4.81
C GLY A 136 -22.42 -2.56 -4.55
N SER A 137 -22.68 -2.92 -3.29
CA SER A 137 -23.74 -3.86 -2.91
C SER A 137 -23.78 -4.04 -1.39
N ASN A 138 -25.00 -3.95 -0.85
CA ASN A 138 -25.37 -3.95 0.56
C ASN A 138 -24.97 -5.23 1.33
N ASN A 139 -23.67 -5.45 1.58
CA ASN A 139 -23.20 -6.53 2.43
C ASN A 139 -22.41 -5.98 3.62
N PHE A 140 -22.67 -6.59 4.77
CA PHE A 140 -22.28 -6.24 6.14
C PHE A 140 -20.80 -5.82 6.33
N THR A 141 -19.93 -6.16 5.38
CA THR A 141 -18.49 -5.83 5.33
C THR A 141 -18.18 -4.38 4.94
N GLN A 142 -19.14 -3.61 4.41
CA GLN A 142 -18.96 -2.18 4.08
C GLN A 142 -19.11 -1.23 5.29
N LYS A 143 -19.38 -1.77 6.49
CA LYS A 143 -19.59 -0.98 7.72
C LYS A 143 -18.34 -0.76 8.56
N ILE A 144 -17.14 -0.79 7.98
CA ILE A 144 -16.04 0.02 8.54
C ILE A 144 -16.28 1.43 8.00
N GLN A 145 -17.37 2.03 8.50
CA GLN A 145 -17.59 3.46 8.51
C GLN A 145 -16.28 4.09 8.93
N VAL A 146 -15.80 5.08 8.18
CA VAL A 146 -14.82 6.10 8.61
C VAL A 146 -15.05 6.34 10.09
N LEU A 147 -14.29 5.64 10.93
CA LEU A 147 -14.61 5.55 12.34
C LEU A 147 -13.99 6.80 12.90
N ARG A 148 -14.80 7.85 12.99
CA ARG A 148 -14.30 9.13 13.45
C ARG A 148 -13.88 8.93 14.90
N ILE A 149 -12.57 8.89 15.16
CA ILE A 149 -12.05 8.73 16.51
C ILE A 149 -12.26 10.09 17.18
N SER A 150 -13.47 10.31 17.71
CA SER A 150 -13.77 11.48 18.53
C SER A 150 -12.86 11.41 19.75
N THR A 151 -11.99 12.41 19.89
CA THR A 151 -11.11 12.57 21.04
C THR A 151 -11.93 12.44 22.32
N ILE A 152 -11.55 11.53 23.22
CA ILE A 152 -12.12 11.50 24.58
C ILE A 152 -11.67 12.81 25.22
N GLY A 153 -12.60 13.76 25.33
CA GLY A 153 -12.35 15.06 25.96
C GLY A 153 -11.79 14.83 27.36
N THR A 154 -10.56 15.29 27.58
CA THR A 154 -10.04 15.52 28.93
C THR A 154 -10.82 16.70 29.50
N GLY A 155 -11.77 16.42 30.39
CA GLY A 155 -12.36 17.40 31.30
C GLY A 155 -11.39 17.80 32.40
#